data_AF-A0A3C0RBS0-F1
#
_entry.id   AF-A0A3C0RBS0-F1
#
_cell.length_a   1.000
_cell.length_b   1.000
_cell.length_c   1.000
_cell.angle_alpha   90.00
_cell.angle_beta   90.00
_cell.angle_gamma   90.00
#
_symmetry.space_group_name_H-M   'P 1'
#
loop_
_entity.id
_entity.type
_entity.pdbx_description
1 polymer ?
#
loop_
_entity_poly.entity_id
_entity_poly.type
_entity_poly.pdbx_seq_one_letter_code
_entity_poly.pdbx_strand_id
1 'polypeptide(L)'
;MNLFEAVLYHDYYVLRDQHRLDKAGSAGAQMIFLAWVFNVLSILSIWFVYLKYTVNPYDLEDTWTWLQNNVIMIRASAILVLCSLYMIAYLIYGGKQKMAHVAKKYTHLNEDDKKNLSKRGANYFYGSMFLAIVCVILAYGIYIL
;
A
#
# COMPACT_ATOMS: atom_id res chain seq x y z
N MET A 1 -14.04 12.72 -5.86
CA MET A 1 -14.22 11.28 -5.58
C MET A 1 -12.95 10.80 -4.89
N ASN A 2 -13.02 10.22 -3.69
CA ASN A 2 -11.83 9.84 -2.92
C ASN A 2 -11.27 8.50 -3.44
N LEU A 3 -9.95 8.42 -3.67
CA LEU A 3 -9.27 7.23 -4.16
C LEU A 3 -9.45 6.03 -3.22
N PHE A 4 -9.44 6.28 -1.91
CA PHE A 4 -9.63 5.24 -0.90
C PHE A 4 -11.07 4.69 -0.90
N GLU A 5 -12.05 5.55 -1.15
CA GLU A 5 -13.44 5.10 -1.34
C GLU A 5 -13.57 4.24 -2.61
N ALA A 6 -12.80 4.52 -3.67
CA ALA A 6 -12.76 3.69 -4.87
C ALA A 6 -12.17 2.30 -4.60
N VAL A 7 -11.15 2.18 -3.73
CA VAL A 7 -10.60 0.88 -3.29
C VAL A 7 -11.63 0.10 -2.46
N LEU A 8 -12.30 0.76 -1.52
CA LEU A 8 -13.37 0.13 -0.74
C LEU A 8 -14.54 -0.31 -1.63
N TYR A 9 -14.87 0.50 -2.64
CA TYR A 9 -15.89 0.14 -3.61
C TYR A 9 -15.47 -1.02 -4.51
N HIS A 10 -14.18 -1.09 -4.89
CA HIS A 10 -13.65 -2.21 -5.64
C HIS A 10 -13.82 -3.54 -4.89
N ASP A 11 -13.47 -3.58 -3.59
CA ASP A 11 -13.69 -4.76 -2.73
C ASP A 11 -15.18 -5.15 -2.70
N TYR A 12 -16.08 -4.16 -2.54
CA TYR A 12 -17.52 -4.40 -2.58
C TYR A 12 -17.99 -4.95 -3.92
N TYR A 13 -17.54 -4.35 -5.02
CA TYR A 13 -17.94 -4.71 -6.37
C TYR A 13 -17.53 -6.16 -6.68
N VAL A 14 -16.30 -6.56 -6.33
CA VAL A 14 -15.80 -7.93 -6.50
C VAL A 14 -16.60 -8.92 -5.65
N LEU A 15 -16.86 -8.61 -4.37
CA LEU A 15 -17.62 -9.48 -3.48
C LEU A 15 -19.10 -9.59 -3.88
N ARG A 16 -19.68 -8.52 -4.45
CA ARG A 16 -21.03 -8.52 -5.03
C ARG A 16 -21.12 -9.50 -6.19
N ASP A 17 -20.20 -9.39 -7.15
CA ASP A 17 -20.18 -10.24 -8.35
C ASP A 17 -19.89 -11.71 -8.01
N GLN A 18 -19.20 -11.98 -6.88
CA GLN A 18 -18.95 -13.33 -6.37
C GLN A 18 -20.06 -13.87 -5.44
N HIS A 19 -21.13 -13.09 -5.17
CA HIS A 19 -22.17 -13.43 -4.20
C HIS A 19 -21.64 -13.70 -2.77
N ARG A 20 -20.58 -13.01 -2.33
CA ARG A 20 -19.88 -13.20 -1.04
C ARG A 20 -19.87 -11.94 -0.16
N LEU A 21 -21.00 -11.24 -0.12
CA LEU A 21 -21.13 -10.00 0.66
C LEU A 21 -21.05 -10.22 2.18
N ASP A 22 -21.14 -11.46 2.66
CA ASP A 22 -20.90 -11.84 4.06
C ASP A 22 -19.46 -11.54 4.52
N LYS A 23 -18.51 -11.59 3.59
CA LYS A 23 -17.07 -11.33 3.79
C LYS A 23 -16.67 -9.85 3.68
N ALA A 24 -17.63 -8.99 3.38
CA ALA A 24 -17.45 -7.55 3.29
C ALA A 24 -16.84 -6.96 4.57
N GLY A 25 -15.90 -6.03 4.43
CA GLY A 25 -15.54 -5.07 5.49
C GLY A 25 -14.11 -5.16 6.01
N SER A 26 -13.25 -6.04 5.49
CA SER A 26 -11.84 -6.13 5.93
C SER A 26 -10.84 -6.07 4.78
N ALA A 27 -11.14 -6.70 3.64
CA ALA A 27 -10.23 -6.77 2.51
C ALA A 27 -9.93 -5.39 1.90
N GLY A 28 -10.92 -4.52 1.72
CA GLY A 28 -10.69 -3.16 1.23
C GLY A 28 -9.72 -2.33 2.09
N ALA A 29 -9.81 -2.45 3.43
CA ALA A 29 -8.89 -1.78 4.35
C ALA A 29 -7.48 -2.38 4.27
N GLN A 30 -7.37 -3.70 4.13
CA GLN A 30 -6.09 -4.39 3.90
C GLN A 30 -5.44 -3.95 2.57
N MET A 31 -6.23 -3.79 1.51
CA MET A 31 -5.73 -3.28 0.22
C MET A 31 -5.19 -1.86 0.35
N ILE A 32 -5.87 -0.97 1.08
CA ILE A 32 -5.39 0.40 1.34
C ILE A 32 -4.08 0.36 2.13
N PHE A 33 -4.03 -0.42 3.22
CA PHE A 33 -2.81 -0.60 4.02
C PHE A 33 -1.64 -1.08 3.16
N LEU A 34 -1.84 -2.15 2.38
CA LEU A 34 -0.79 -2.70 1.53
C LEU A 34 -0.35 -1.71 0.44
N ALA A 35 -1.28 -0.97 -0.16
CA ALA A 35 -0.93 0.09 -1.11
C ALA A 35 -0.04 1.16 -0.47
N TRP A 36 -0.31 1.56 0.78
CA TRP A 36 0.57 2.48 1.50
C TRP A 36 1.95 1.89 1.75
N VAL A 37 2.02 0.63 2.19
CA VAL A 37 3.31 -0.07 2.38
C VAL A 37 4.09 -0.10 1.08
N PHE A 38 3.46 -0.46 -0.03
CA PHE A 38 4.11 -0.46 -1.35
C PHE A 38 4.62 0.93 -1.74
N ASN A 39 3.84 1.99 -1.55
CA ASN A 39 4.29 3.36 -1.85
C ASN A 39 5.48 3.78 -0.98
N VAL A 40 5.48 3.44 0.32
CA VAL A 40 6.62 3.71 1.21
C VAL A 40 7.86 2.93 0.76
N LEU A 41 7.71 1.65 0.39
CA LEU A 41 8.82 0.86 -0.13
C LEU A 41 9.40 1.47 -1.42
N SER A 42 8.56 1.92 -2.35
CA SER A 42 9.02 2.61 -3.56
C SER A 42 9.86 3.84 -3.24
N ILE A 43 9.39 4.69 -2.32
CA ILE A 43 10.10 5.90 -1.89
C ILE A 43 11.43 5.55 -1.22
N LEU A 44 11.44 4.56 -0.32
CA LEU A 44 12.65 4.09 0.34
C LEU A 44 13.67 3.55 -0.67
N SER A 45 13.23 2.77 -1.66
CA SER A 45 14.11 2.27 -2.72
C SER A 45 14.73 3.39 -3.55
N ILE A 46 13.94 4.40 -3.93
CA ILE A 46 14.46 5.58 -4.65
C ILE A 46 15.46 6.36 -3.76
N TRP A 47 15.15 6.50 -2.48
CA TRP A 47 16.03 7.16 -1.51
C TRP A 47 17.37 6.44 -1.36
N PHE A 48 17.39 5.10 -1.27
CA PHE A 48 18.64 4.34 -1.22
C PHE A 48 19.50 4.52 -2.48
N VAL A 49 18.88 4.53 -3.66
CA VAL A 49 19.57 4.82 -4.92
C VAL A 49 20.17 6.23 -4.89
N TYR A 50 19.39 7.22 -4.47
CA TYR A 50 19.86 8.59 -4.33
C TYR A 50 21.07 8.70 -3.40
N LEU A 51 21.03 8.07 -2.23
CA LEU A 51 22.14 8.08 -1.27
C LEU A 51 23.42 7.50 -1.89
N LYS A 52 23.32 6.36 -2.61
CA LYS A 52 24.49 5.73 -3.26
C LYS A 52 25.25 6.68 -4.18
N TYR A 53 24.56 7.57 -4.88
CA TYR A 53 25.18 8.48 -5.87
C TYR A 53 25.55 9.86 -5.32
N THR A 54 25.08 10.24 -4.13
CA THR A 54 25.23 11.61 -3.62
C THR A 54 26.01 11.71 -2.32
N VAL A 55 26.10 10.62 -1.54
CA VAL A 55 26.79 10.60 -0.26
C VAL A 55 28.22 10.10 -0.43
N ASN A 56 29.14 10.64 0.37
CA ASN A 56 30.53 10.21 0.41
C ASN A 56 30.60 8.72 0.79
N PRO A 57 31.36 7.88 0.06
CA PRO A 57 31.44 6.44 0.34
C PRO A 57 31.78 6.08 1.79
N TYR A 58 32.57 6.89 2.50
CA TYR A 58 32.90 6.66 3.91
C TYR A 58 31.70 6.82 4.85
N ASP A 59 30.83 7.82 4.62
CA ASP A 59 29.62 8.04 5.42
C ASP A 59 28.57 6.92 5.18
N LEU A 60 28.57 6.35 3.98
CA LEU A 60 27.76 5.20 3.60
C LEU A 60 28.19 3.92 4.32
N GLU A 61 29.50 3.70 4.46
CA GLU A 61 30.07 2.54 5.14
C GLU A 61 29.75 2.58 6.64
N ASP A 62 29.94 3.72 7.31
CA ASP A 62 29.58 3.90 8.73
C ASP A 62 28.08 3.69 8.97
N THR A 63 27.24 4.26 8.10
CA THR A 63 25.78 4.07 8.16
C THR A 63 25.40 2.59 7.99
N TRP A 64 26.06 1.90 7.06
CA TRP A 64 25.82 0.47 6.81
C TRP A 64 26.25 -0.40 7.98
N THR A 65 27.43 -0.16 8.55
CA THR A 65 27.92 -0.86 9.75
C THR A 65 27.01 -0.61 10.94
N TRP A 66 26.51 0.62 11.12
CA TRP A 66 25.52 0.92 12.15
C TRP A 66 24.22 0.13 11.94
N LEU A 67 23.71 0.07 10.71
CA LEU A 67 22.50 -0.71 10.39
C LEU A 67 22.70 -2.20 10.69
N GLN A 68 23.86 -2.77 10.32
CA GLN A 68 24.19 -4.17 10.59
C GLN A 68 24.29 -4.49 12.09
N ASN A 69 24.85 -3.57 12.88
CA ASN A 69 24.97 -3.74 14.32
C ASN A 69 23.62 -3.58 15.06
N ASN A 70 22.63 -2.92 14.44
CA ASN A 70 21.32 -2.62 15.04
C ASN A 70 20.15 -3.37 14.38
N VAL A 71 20.41 -4.46 13.65
CA VAL A 71 19.40 -5.20 12.87
C VAL A 71 18.15 -5.55 13.66
N ILE A 72 18.29 -6.01 14.92
CA ILE A 72 17.14 -6.40 15.75
C ILE A 72 16.26 -5.19 16.05
N MET A 73 16.86 -4.05 16.41
CA MET A 73 16.15 -2.80 16.69
C MET A 73 15.39 -2.31 15.45
N ILE A 74 16.03 -2.37 14.27
CA ILE A 74 15.44 -1.97 12.99
C ILE A 74 14.27 -2.88 12.61
N ARG A 75 14.39 -4.19 12.82
CA ARG A 75 13.28 -5.12 12.58
C ARG A 75 12.11 -4.86 13.53
N ALA A 76 12.40 -4.65 14.81
CA ALA A 76 11.37 -4.36 15.81
C ALA A 76 10.65 -3.03 15.51
N SER A 77 11.38 -1.97 15.14
CA SER A 77 10.79 -0.69 14.78
C SER A 77 9.96 -0.80 13.50
N ALA A 78 10.43 -1.53 12.49
CA ALA A 78 9.67 -1.78 11.26
C ALA A 78 8.34 -2.51 11.54
N ILE A 79 8.35 -3.54 12.39
CA ILE A 79 7.13 -4.25 12.81
C ILE A 79 6.17 -3.29 13.52
N LEU A 80 6.66 -2.49 14.47
CA LEU A 80 5.82 -1.52 15.19
C LEU A 80 5.17 -0.50 14.25
N VAL A 81 5.93 0.01 13.27
CA VAL A 81 5.41 0.93 12.25
C VAL A 81 4.35 0.24 11.38
N LEU A 82 4.60 -0.98 10.92
CA LEU A 82 3.64 -1.74 10.11
C LEU A 82 2.36 -2.04 10.89
N CYS A 83 2.46 -2.46 12.15
CA CYS A 83 1.30 -2.68 13.01
C CYS A 83 0.51 -1.38 13.22
N SER A 84 1.19 -0.25 13.45
CA SER A 84 0.55 1.05 13.62
C SER A 84 -0.19 1.49 12.35
N LEU A 85 0.46 1.38 11.19
CA LEU A 85 -0.16 1.69 9.89
C LEU A 85 -1.36 0.78 9.59
N TYR A 86 -1.26 -0.51 9.91
CA TYR A 86 -2.36 -1.44 9.76
C TYR A 86 -3.55 -1.06 10.63
N MET A 87 -3.31 -0.76 11.92
CA MET A 87 -4.35 -0.32 12.85
C MET A 87 -5.03 0.97 12.36
N ILE A 88 -4.26 1.94 11.88
CA ILE A 88 -4.80 3.19 11.32
C ILE A 88 -5.68 2.91 10.10
N ALA A 89 -5.19 2.12 9.14
CA ALA A 89 -5.95 1.77 7.94
C ALA A 89 -7.26 1.05 8.31
N TYR A 90 -7.20 0.11 9.26
CA TYR A 90 -8.37 -0.63 9.71
C TYR A 90 -9.35 0.24 10.50
N LEU A 91 -8.89 1.14 11.36
CA LEU A 91 -9.76 2.05 12.12
C LEU A 91 -10.49 3.04 11.21
N ILE A 92 -9.82 3.56 10.17
CA ILE A 92 -10.41 4.57 9.29
C ILE A 92 -11.32 3.93 8.23
N TYR A 93 -10.86 2.84 7.61
CA TYR A 93 -11.46 2.28 6.40
C TYR A 93 -12.06 0.88 6.59
N GLY A 94 -11.79 0.23 7.72
CA GLY A 94 -12.34 -1.08 8.05
C GLY A 94 -13.79 -1.02 8.54
N GLY A 95 -14.40 -2.19 8.56
CA GLY A 95 -15.74 -2.40 9.09
C GLY A 95 -16.84 -2.43 8.03
N LYS A 96 -17.82 -3.31 8.28
CA LYS A 96 -19.01 -3.48 7.41
C LYS A 96 -19.78 -2.19 7.20
N GLN A 97 -19.85 -1.32 8.21
CA GLN A 97 -20.58 -0.06 8.16
C GLN A 97 -19.96 0.93 7.15
N LYS A 98 -18.63 1.07 7.13
CA LYS A 98 -17.94 1.96 6.18
C LYS A 98 -18.10 1.47 4.75
N MET A 99 -17.95 0.18 4.54
CA MET A 99 -18.15 -0.42 3.22
C MET A 99 -19.60 -0.28 2.73
N ALA A 100 -20.59 -0.52 3.58
CA ALA A 100 -22.00 -0.31 3.25
C ALA A 100 -22.31 1.16 2.95
N HIS A 101 -21.71 2.10 3.68
CA HIS A 101 -21.83 3.52 3.41
C HIS A 101 -21.26 3.88 2.03
N VAL A 102 -20.07 3.39 1.69
CA VAL A 102 -19.44 3.61 0.38
C VAL A 102 -20.28 2.98 -0.74
N ALA A 103 -20.75 1.74 -0.56
CA ALA A 103 -21.62 1.08 -1.54
C ALA A 103 -22.89 1.91 -1.80
N LYS A 104 -23.59 2.34 -0.73
CA LYS A 104 -24.79 3.18 -0.81
C LYS A 104 -24.53 4.54 -1.48
N LYS A 105 -23.36 5.13 -1.24
CA LYS A 105 -22.96 6.41 -1.87
C LYS A 105 -22.92 6.32 -3.39
N TYR A 106 -22.61 5.15 -3.95
CA TYR A 106 -22.42 4.95 -5.40
C TYR A 106 -23.50 4.08 -6.06
N THR A 107 -24.62 3.79 -5.38
CA THR A 107 -25.72 2.99 -5.98
C THR A 107 -26.40 3.68 -7.15
N HIS A 108 -26.43 5.02 -7.15
CA HIS A 108 -27.09 5.85 -8.16
C HIS A 108 -26.34 5.92 -9.49
N LEU A 109 -25.09 5.43 -9.54
CA LEU A 109 -24.30 5.40 -10.76
C LEU A 109 -24.79 4.29 -11.70
N ASN A 110 -24.59 4.49 -13.01
CA ASN A 110 -24.81 3.45 -14.01
C ASN A 110 -23.76 2.34 -13.87
N GLU A 111 -24.03 1.14 -14.40
CA GLU A 111 -23.10 0.01 -14.23
C GLU A 111 -21.73 0.26 -14.88
N ASP A 112 -21.66 1.01 -15.99
CA ASP A 112 -20.37 1.39 -16.60
C ASP A 112 -19.55 2.28 -15.66
N ASP A 113 -20.19 3.24 -14.99
CA ASP A 113 -19.53 4.13 -14.03
C ASP A 113 -19.09 3.39 -12.77
N LYS A 114 -19.90 2.44 -12.29
CA LYS A 114 -19.53 1.54 -11.18
C LYS A 114 -18.31 0.68 -11.54
N LYS A 115 -18.28 0.14 -12.75
CA LYS A 115 -17.13 -0.63 -13.25
C LYS A 115 -15.88 0.25 -13.36
N ASN A 116 -16.01 1.49 -13.85
CA ASN A 116 -14.90 2.44 -13.91
C ASN A 116 -14.39 2.84 -12.52
N LEU A 117 -15.28 3.02 -11.55
CA LEU A 117 -14.93 3.27 -10.15
C LEU A 117 -14.16 2.11 -9.55
N SER A 118 -14.66 0.87 -9.73
CA SER A 118 -13.98 -0.35 -9.30
C SER A 118 -12.59 -0.49 -9.94
N LYS A 119 -12.46 -0.26 -11.25
CA LYS A 119 -11.17 -0.26 -11.95
C LYS A 119 -10.19 0.78 -11.40
N ARG A 120 -10.65 1.98 -11.02
CA ARG A 120 -9.79 2.99 -10.40
C ARG A 120 -9.22 2.52 -9.06
N GLY A 121 -10.04 1.89 -8.22
CA GLY A 121 -9.59 1.28 -6.97
C GLY A 121 -8.56 0.17 -7.20
N ALA A 122 -8.83 -0.73 -8.16
CA ALA A 122 -7.91 -1.80 -8.55
C ALA A 122 -6.57 -1.24 -9.07
N ASN A 123 -6.63 -0.28 -10.00
CA ASN A 123 -5.44 0.33 -10.60
C ASN A 123 -4.56 1.02 -9.57
N TYR A 124 -5.16 1.64 -8.54
CA TYR A 124 -4.37 2.20 -7.44
C TYR A 124 -3.61 1.11 -6.69
N PHE A 125 -4.30 0.06 -6.24
CA PHE A 125 -3.67 -1.03 -5.49
C PHE A 125 -2.58 -1.73 -6.31
N TYR A 126 -2.92 -2.20 -7.51
CA TYR A 126 -1.98 -2.92 -8.38
C TYR A 126 -0.88 -2.01 -8.92
N GLY A 127 -1.18 -0.72 -9.17
CA GLY A 127 -0.18 0.26 -9.57
C GLY A 127 0.85 0.52 -8.47
N SER A 128 0.41 0.69 -7.23
CA SER A 128 1.30 0.79 -6.07
C SER A 128 2.19 -0.45 -5.92
N MET A 129 1.60 -1.65 -6.03
CA MET A 129 2.35 -2.91 -5.97
C MET A 129 3.39 -3.01 -7.08
N PHE A 130 2.99 -2.73 -8.32
CA PHE A 130 3.88 -2.76 -9.48
C PHE A 130 5.04 -1.78 -9.34
N LEU A 131 4.75 -0.54 -8.92
CA LEU A 131 5.77 0.48 -8.69
C LEU A 131 6.78 0.02 -7.64
N ALA A 132 6.31 -0.56 -6.52
CA ALA A 132 7.20 -1.06 -5.47
C ALA A 132 8.12 -2.16 -5.98
N ILE A 133 7.60 -3.12 -6.75
CA ILE A 133 8.40 -4.19 -7.36
C ILE A 133 9.48 -3.58 -8.27
N VAL A 134 9.11 -2.66 -9.16
CA VAL A 134 10.06 -2.02 -10.08
C VAL A 134 11.14 -1.24 -9.30
N CYS A 135 10.74 -0.42 -8.32
CA CYS A 135 11.67 0.36 -7.53
C CYS A 135 12.65 -0.52 -6.72
N VAL A 136 12.16 -1.60 -6.12
CA VAL A 136 13.01 -2.53 -5.36
C VAL A 136 14.00 -3.25 -6.27
N ILE A 137 13.54 -3.73 -7.44
CA ILE A 137 14.42 -4.38 -8.43
C ILE A 137 15.50 -3.40 -8.91
N LEU A 138 15.12 -2.16 -9.23
CA LEU A 138 16.07 -1.13 -9.66
C LEU A 138 17.08 -0.81 -8.57
N ALA A 139 16.63 -0.59 -7.32
CA ALA A 139 17.51 -0.30 -6.21
C ALA A 139 18.50 -1.45 -5.94
N TYR A 140 18.02 -2.70 -6.00
CA TYR A 140 18.87 -3.87 -5.83
C TYR A 140 19.87 -4.04 -6.98
N GLY A 141 19.43 -3.91 -8.23
CA GLY A 141 20.30 -3.98 -9.40
C GLY A 141 21.38 -2.89 -9.41
N ILE A 142 21.00 -1.66 -9.04
CA ILE A 142 21.93 -0.56 -8.86
C ILE A 142 22.90 -0.84 -7.72
N TYR A 143 22.47 -1.48 -6.63
CA TYR A 143 23.36 -1.77 -5.49
C TYR A 143 24.46 -2.78 -5.85
N ILE A 144 24.15 -3.80 -6.67
CA ILE A 144 25.10 -4.84 -7.09
C ILE A 144 26.14 -4.32 -8.11
N LEU A 145 25.77 -3.34 -8.95
CA LEU A 145 26.65 -2.71 -9.94
C LEU A 145 27.56 -1.64 -9.32
#